data_AF-A0A0Q7I4E8-F1
#
_entry.id   AF-A0A0Q7I4E8-F1
#
_cell.length_a   1.000
_cell.length_b   1.000
_cell.length_c   1.000
_cell.angle_alpha   90.00
_cell.angle_beta   90.00
_cell.angle_gamma   90.00
#
_symmetry.space_group_name_H-M   'P 1'
#
loop_
_entity.id
_entity.type
_entity.pdbx_description
1 polymer ?
#
loop_
_entity_poly.entity_id
_entity_poly.type
_entity_poly.pdbx_seq_one_letter_code
_entity_poly.pdbx_strand_id
1 'polypeptide(L)'
;MTENSEWKAIAARVEGFVDAVRLWSSFHGGIANGSQGKQLFPIAKSIYGTLIAYAGSPGAVLPSTSINWASMLRLRAIFEVDMQTNLEGFVGEAAVLLHSIVAETNYLISDRDAIIRSLSERAFLHLQWLIAADPDAKRKWSEAFNSGETQCEKLGAAHLLWHGIYAFKAVSGRATDLVLGEQPSTGSLGFTQGSILTEWKVARSQKIENLAHDAVLQAEAYSSSLLGGTELRTLRYIVIVSQKKMLMPADHPRDGRVYRHINIAVEPDSPSVEAPRMGRAERTA
;
A
#
# COMPACT_ATOMS: atom_id res chain seq x y z
N MET A 1 -8.54 -14.24 6.10
CA MET A 1 -7.44 -14.07 5.13
C MET A 1 -7.59 -12.64 4.60
N THR A 2 -6.53 -11.84 4.56
CA THR A 2 -6.63 -10.48 4.00
C THR A 2 -6.53 -10.56 2.48
N GLU A 3 -7.17 -9.67 1.71
CA GLU A 3 -7.21 -9.76 0.23
C GLU A 3 -5.81 -9.69 -0.39
N ASN A 4 -4.85 -9.04 0.29
CA ASN A 4 -3.43 -9.05 -0.09
C ASN A 4 -2.78 -10.44 0.08
N SER A 5 -3.17 -11.19 1.12
CA SER A 5 -2.72 -12.58 1.26
C SER A 5 -3.29 -13.49 0.18
N GLU A 6 -4.48 -13.20 -0.35
CA GLU A 6 -5.08 -13.95 -1.45
C GLU A 6 -4.36 -13.69 -2.78
N TRP A 7 -4.13 -12.42 -3.17
CA TRP A 7 -3.32 -12.13 -4.37
C TRP A 7 -1.91 -12.69 -4.26
N LYS A 8 -1.24 -12.51 -3.11
CA LYS A 8 0.10 -13.09 -2.88
C LYS A 8 0.10 -14.61 -3.01
N ALA A 9 -0.93 -15.28 -2.50
CA ALA A 9 -1.07 -16.73 -2.65
C ALA A 9 -1.29 -17.13 -4.12
N ILE A 10 -2.08 -16.38 -4.88
CA ILE A 10 -2.29 -16.62 -6.32
C ILE A 10 -0.98 -16.40 -7.09
N ALA A 11 -0.31 -15.28 -6.86
CA ALA A 11 0.98 -14.96 -7.49
C ALA A 11 2.03 -16.04 -7.19
N ALA A 12 2.17 -16.46 -5.93
CA ALA A 12 3.08 -17.53 -5.52
C ALA A 12 2.72 -18.88 -6.17
N ARG A 13 1.43 -19.20 -6.33
CA ARG A 13 0.99 -20.41 -7.05
C ARG A 13 1.35 -20.35 -8.54
N VAL A 14 1.21 -19.18 -9.18
CA VAL A 14 1.62 -18.98 -10.57
C VAL A 14 3.13 -19.10 -10.71
N GLU A 15 3.92 -18.46 -9.84
CA GLU A 15 5.38 -18.55 -9.83
C GLU A 15 5.85 -20.00 -9.66
N GLY A 16 5.32 -20.72 -8.68
CA GLY A 16 5.64 -22.14 -8.48
C GLY A 16 5.26 -23.02 -9.68
N PHE A 17 4.15 -22.72 -10.36
CA PHE A 17 3.78 -23.41 -11.60
C PHE A 17 4.76 -23.11 -12.75
N VAL A 18 5.13 -21.83 -12.94
CA VAL A 18 6.10 -21.41 -13.95
C VAL A 18 7.46 -22.06 -13.71
N ASP A 19 7.90 -22.12 -12.45
CA ASP A 19 9.15 -22.77 -12.07
C ASP A 19 9.11 -24.27 -12.34
N ALA A 20 7.99 -24.95 -12.08
CA ALA A 20 7.81 -26.35 -12.44
C ALA A 20 7.89 -26.57 -13.96
N VAL A 21 7.28 -25.70 -14.77
CA VAL A 21 7.36 -25.76 -16.24
C VAL A 21 8.78 -25.49 -16.74
N ARG A 22 9.50 -24.52 -16.15
CA ARG A 22 10.90 -24.21 -16.48
C ARG A 22 11.84 -25.35 -16.15
N LEU A 23 11.73 -25.88 -14.92
CA LEU A 23 12.51 -27.02 -14.47
C LEU A 23 12.29 -28.24 -15.37
N TRP A 24 11.05 -28.48 -15.79
CA TRP A 24 10.78 -29.54 -16.75
C TRP A 24 11.47 -29.30 -18.09
N SER A 25 11.32 -28.09 -18.62
CA SER A 25 11.85 -27.73 -19.94
C SER A 25 13.38 -27.82 -19.99
N SER A 26 14.06 -27.54 -18.88
CA SER A 26 15.53 -27.67 -18.79
C SER A 26 16.01 -29.12 -18.78
N PHE A 27 15.22 -30.06 -18.26
CA PHE A 27 15.58 -31.49 -18.25
C PHE A 27 15.35 -32.20 -19.60
N HIS A 28 14.38 -31.76 -20.40
CA HIS A 28 13.90 -32.52 -21.56
C HIS A 28 14.08 -31.81 -22.91
N GLY A 29 14.63 -30.59 -22.92
CA GLY A 29 14.86 -29.82 -24.16
C GLY A 29 13.58 -29.41 -24.89
N GLY A 30 12.43 -29.40 -24.20
CA GLY A 30 11.11 -29.12 -24.75
C GLY A 30 10.03 -28.95 -23.67
N ILE A 31 8.83 -28.51 -24.05
CA ILE A 31 7.70 -28.26 -23.13
C ILE A 31 7.15 -29.62 -22.62
N ALA A 32 6.32 -29.64 -21.57
CA ALA A 32 5.81 -30.86 -20.91
C ALA A 32 5.08 -31.83 -21.85
N ASN A 33 5.71 -32.98 -22.15
CA ASN A 33 5.16 -33.99 -23.06
C ASN A 33 4.38 -35.10 -22.33
N GLY A 34 3.43 -35.73 -23.02
CA GLY A 34 2.79 -36.98 -22.56
C GLY A 34 2.11 -36.94 -21.18
N SER A 35 2.50 -37.83 -20.27
CA SER A 35 1.88 -37.96 -18.92
C SER A 35 2.03 -36.72 -18.04
N GLN A 36 3.01 -35.88 -18.31
CA GLN A 36 3.38 -34.72 -17.51
C GLN A 36 2.53 -33.51 -17.88
N GLY A 37 2.26 -33.31 -19.18
CA GLY A 37 1.23 -32.36 -19.62
C GLY A 37 -0.12 -32.66 -18.97
N LYS A 38 -0.47 -33.95 -18.82
CA LYS A 38 -1.68 -34.39 -18.09
C LYS A 38 -1.65 -34.06 -16.59
N GLN A 39 -0.49 -33.87 -15.97
CA GLN A 39 -0.35 -33.49 -14.55
C GLN A 39 -0.32 -31.97 -14.36
N LEU A 40 0.39 -31.25 -15.23
CA LEU A 40 0.56 -29.79 -15.12
C LEU A 40 -0.65 -29.01 -15.62
N PHE A 41 -1.37 -29.52 -16.63
CA PHE A 41 -2.54 -28.84 -17.19
C PHE A 41 -3.69 -28.66 -16.17
N PRO A 42 -4.09 -29.67 -15.36
CA PRO A 42 -5.06 -29.47 -14.29
C PRO A 42 -4.64 -28.42 -13.26
N ILE A 43 -3.33 -28.32 -12.97
CA ILE A 43 -2.79 -27.31 -12.04
C ILE A 43 -2.97 -25.91 -12.64
N ALA A 44 -2.59 -25.73 -13.92
CA ALA A 44 -2.79 -24.47 -14.64
C ALA A 44 -4.28 -24.06 -14.68
N LYS A 45 -5.17 -25.01 -14.97
CA LYS A 45 -6.62 -24.80 -14.99
C LYS A 45 -7.17 -24.43 -13.61
N SER A 46 -6.68 -25.06 -12.55
CA SER A 46 -7.03 -24.71 -11.16
C SER A 46 -6.58 -23.30 -10.78
N ILE A 47 -5.36 -22.91 -11.17
CA ILE A 47 -4.84 -21.56 -10.93
C ILE A 47 -5.70 -20.53 -11.66
N TYR A 48 -6.01 -20.76 -12.93
CA TYR A 48 -6.90 -19.89 -13.71
C TYR A 48 -8.29 -19.76 -13.09
N GLY A 49 -8.91 -20.86 -12.65
CA GLY A 49 -10.18 -20.82 -11.95
C GLY A 49 -10.13 -19.99 -10.65
N THR A 50 -9.02 -20.09 -9.91
CA THR A 50 -8.78 -19.28 -8.70
C THR A 50 -8.65 -17.79 -9.06
N LEU A 51 -7.92 -17.47 -10.14
CA LEU A 51 -7.73 -16.11 -10.63
C LEU A 51 -9.06 -15.48 -11.08
N ILE A 52 -9.91 -16.22 -11.81
CA ILE A 52 -11.24 -15.76 -12.23
C ILE A 52 -12.14 -15.50 -11.01
N ALA A 53 -12.13 -16.41 -10.03
CA ALA A 53 -12.90 -16.24 -8.80
C ALA A 53 -12.44 -15.01 -8.02
N TYR A 54 -11.13 -14.79 -7.91
CA TYR A 54 -10.56 -13.59 -7.29
C TYR A 54 -10.98 -12.33 -8.06
N ALA A 55 -10.85 -12.31 -9.38
CA ALA A 55 -11.21 -11.16 -10.22
C ALA A 55 -12.70 -10.79 -10.15
N GLY A 56 -13.58 -11.77 -9.95
CA GLY A 56 -15.02 -11.58 -9.79
C GLY A 56 -15.45 -11.22 -8.36
N SER A 57 -14.54 -11.18 -7.39
CA SER A 57 -14.87 -10.89 -6.00
C SER A 57 -15.09 -9.38 -5.77
N PRO A 58 -16.07 -8.96 -4.93
CA PRO A 58 -16.36 -7.54 -4.65
C PRO A 58 -15.22 -6.72 -4.01
N GLY A 59 -14.05 -7.32 -3.76
CA GLY A 59 -12.86 -6.66 -3.19
C GLY A 59 -11.58 -6.94 -3.98
N ALA A 60 -11.70 -7.48 -5.21
CA ALA A 60 -10.55 -7.81 -6.04
C ALA A 60 -9.68 -6.57 -6.29
N VAL A 61 -8.43 -6.61 -5.82
CA VAL A 61 -7.47 -5.54 -6.07
C VAL A 61 -6.74 -5.81 -7.37
N LEU A 62 -7.50 -5.84 -8.45
CA LEU A 62 -6.96 -5.82 -9.79
C LEU A 62 -7.18 -4.41 -10.33
N PRO A 63 -6.12 -3.66 -10.67
CA PRO A 63 -6.27 -2.44 -11.44
C PRO A 63 -7.18 -2.74 -12.63
N SER A 64 -8.17 -1.89 -12.92
CA SER A 64 -9.11 -2.09 -14.04
C SER A 64 -8.39 -2.22 -15.39
N THR A 65 -7.15 -1.75 -15.46
CA THR A 65 -6.21 -1.87 -16.59
C THR A 65 -5.29 -3.10 -16.55
N SER A 66 -5.17 -3.79 -15.40
CA SER A 66 -4.24 -4.93 -15.20
C SER A 66 -4.72 -6.26 -15.76
N ILE A 67 -6.03 -6.40 -15.93
CA ILE A 67 -6.57 -7.58 -16.57
C ILE A 67 -6.34 -7.40 -18.05
N ASN A 68 -5.22 -7.92 -18.54
CA ASN A 68 -5.01 -8.14 -19.96
C ASN A 68 -6.09 -9.11 -20.43
N TRP A 69 -7.23 -8.54 -20.83
CA TRP A 69 -8.43 -9.28 -21.16
C TRP A 69 -8.17 -10.22 -22.34
N ALA A 70 -7.23 -9.86 -23.22
CA ALA A 70 -6.77 -10.74 -24.28
C ALA A 70 -6.07 -12.00 -23.71
N SER A 71 -5.18 -11.87 -22.73
CA SER A 71 -4.57 -13.00 -22.03
C SER A 71 -5.59 -13.86 -21.29
N MET A 72 -6.60 -13.25 -20.66
CA MET A 72 -7.69 -13.96 -19.97
C MET A 72 -8.60 -14.71 -20.93
N LEU A 73 -8.93 -14.12 -22.08
CA LEU A 73 -9.70 -14.76 -23.16
C LEU A 73 -8.91 -15.89 -23.82
N ARG A 74 -7.59 -15.70 -23.99
CA ARG A 74 -6.69 -16.73 -24.52
C ARG A 74 -6.60 -17.92 -23.57
N LEU A 75 -6.43 -17.69 -22.27
CA LEU A 75 -6.46 -18.74 -21.25
C LEU A 75 -7.81 -19.46 -21.22
N ARG A 76 -8.91 -18.72 -21.33
CA ARG A 76 -10.25 -19.30 -21.43
C ARG A 76 -10.33 -20.28 -22.60
N ALA A 77 -9.90 -19.86 -23.79
CA ALA A 77 -9.88 -20.71 -24.97
C ALA A 77 -9.01 -21.97 -24.77
N ILE A 78 -7.84 -21.84 -24.15
CA ILE A 78 -6.96 -22.99 -23.83
C ILE A 78 -7.67 -24.01 -22.92
N PHE A 79 -8.46 -23.55 -21.94
CA PHE A 79 -9.08 -24.42 -20.95
C PHE A 79 -10.49 -24.92 -21.31
N GLU A 80 -11.11 -24.37 -22.36
CA GLU A 80 -12.42 -24.78 -22.92
C GLU A 80 -12.29 -25.80 -24.07
N VAL A 81 -11.11 -25.95 -24.69
CA VAL A 81 -10.87 -26.95 -25.75
C VAL A 81 -10.82 -28.38 -25.17
N ASP A 82 -11.50 -29.31 -25.84
CA ASP A 82 -11.55 -30.73 -25.45
C ASP A 82 -10.17 -31.41 -25.60
N MET A 83 -9.78 -32.18 -24.58
CA MET A 83 -8.39 -32.56 -24.24
C MET A 83 -7.77 -33.67 -25.11
N GLN A 84 -8.20 -33.85 -26.36
CA GLN A 84 -7.75 -34.99 -27.16
C GLN A 84 -6.47 -34.75 -27.99
N THR A 85 -6.05 -33.50 -28.22
CA THR A 85 -4.84 -33.22 -29.02
C THR A 85 -4.06 -32.00 -28.54
N ASN A 86 -2.75 -32.18 -28.31
CA ASN A 86 -1.73 -31.15 -28.09
C ASN A 86 -1.67 -30.43 -26.72
N LEU A 87 -1.72 -31.17 -25.61
CA LEU A 87 -1.56 -30.63 -24.24
C LEU A 87 -0.21 -29.91 -24.00
N GLU A 88 0.81 -30.20 -24.81
CA GLU A 88 2.18 -29.74 -24.62
C GLU A 88 2.30 -28.23 -24.89
N GLY A 89 1.81 -27.77 -26.04
CA GLY A 89 1.77 -26.34 -26.38
C GLY A 89 0.93 -25.53 -25.39
N PHE A 90 -0.16 -26.12 -24.89
CA PHE A 90 -1.07 -25.45 -23.97
C PHE A 90 -0.50 -25.20 -22.58
N VAL A 91 0.32 -26.11 -22.04
CA VAL A 91 0.94 -25.92 -20.71
C VAL A 91 1.98 -24.80 -20.75
N GLY A 92 2.83 -24.76 -21.77
CA GLY A 92 3.82 -23.69 -21.95
C GLY A 92 3.14 -22.33 -22.18
N GLU A 93 2.14 -22.30 -23.06
CA GLU A 93 1.36 -21.08 -23.32
C GLU A 93 0.63 -20.60 -22.06
N ALA A 94 0.01 -21.50 -21.29
CA ALA A 94 -0.64 -21.16 -20.02
C ALA A 94 0.36 -20.59 -19.00
N ALA A 95 1.58 -21.13 -18.91
CA ALA A 95 2.61 -20.61 -18.01
C ALA A 95 3.01 -19.18 -18.38
N VAL A 96 3.21 -18.90 -19.68
CA VAL A 96 3.55 -17.56 -20.16
C VAL A 96 2.41 -16.56 -19.86
N LEU A 97 1.17 -16.92 -20.17
CA LEU A 97 0.02 -16.03 -19.98
C LEU A 97 -0.30 -15.78 -18.49
N LEU A 98 -0.23 -16.81 -17.65
CA LEU A 98 -0.41 -16.65 -16.21
C LEU A 98 0.70 -15.78 -15.61
N HIS A 99 1.96 -16.00 -16.02
CA HIS A 99 3.07 -15.19 -15.55
C HIS A 99 2.95 -13.74 -15.99
N SER A 100 2.52 -13.48 -17.24
CA SER A 100 2.34 -12.11 -17.73
C SER A 100 1.29 -11.35 -16.93
N ILE A 101 0.18 -12.01 -16.56
CA ILE A 101 -0.87 -11.38 -15.73
C ILE A 101 -0.33 -11.02 -14.35
N VAL A 102 0.44 -11.91 -13.73
CA VAL A 102 1.04 -11.66 -12.40
C VAL A 102 2.06 -10.52 -12.48
N ALA A 103 2.94 -10.54 -13.48
CA ALA A 103 3.95 -9.52 -13.67
C ALA A 103 3.32 -8.13 -13.91
N GLU A 104 2.33 -8.04 -14.79
CA GLU A 104 1.62 -6.79 -15.11
C GLU A 104 0.85 -6.25 -13.89
N THR A 105 0.15 -7.12 -13.18
CA THR A 105 -0.58 -6.74 -11.97
C THR A 105 0.37 -6.23 -10.89
N ASN A 106 1.49 -6.94 -10.64
CA ASN A 106 2.49 -6.53 -9.66
C ASN A 106 3.15 -5.19 -10.06
N TYR A 107 3.43 -4.99 -11.35
CA TYR A 107 3.97 -3.73 -11.87
C TYR A 107 3.02 -2.56 -11.59
N LEU A 108 1.74 -2.71 -11.93
CA LEU A 108 0.73 -1.66 -11.74
C LEU A 108 0.48 -1.35 -10.25
N ILE A 109 0.51 -2.37 -9.38
CA ILE A 109 0.43 -2.16 -7.93
C ILE A 109 1.65 -1.39 -7.42
N SER A 110 2.86 -1.78 -7.85
CA SER A 110 4.10 -1.14 -7.40
C SER A 110 4.20 0.32 -7.84
N ASP A 111 3.80 0.63 -9.08
CA ASP A 111 3.82 1.99 -9.60
C ASP A 111 2.85 2.89 -8.84
N ARG A 112 1.65 2.38 -8.54
CA ARG A 112 0.66 3.10 -7.74
C ARG A 112 1.16 3.39 -6.32
N ASP A 113 1.76 2.42 -5.65
CA ASP A 113 2.35 2.63 -4.31
C ASP A 113 3.44 3.71 -4.32
N ALA A 114 4.28 3.74 -5.37
CA ALA A 114 5.31 4.76 -5.53
C ALA A 114 4.71 6.17 -5.72
N ILE A 115 3.64 6.28 -6.52
CA ILE A 115 2.90 7.53 -6.76
C ILE A 115 2.26 8.02 -5.45
N ILE A 116 1.51 7.16 -4.76
CA ILE A 116 0.83 7.53 -3.50
C ILE A 116 1.86 7.95 -2.45
N ARG A 117 2.98 7.23 -2.31
CA ARG A 117 4.07 7.62 -1.41
C ARG A 117 4.61 9.01 -1.74
N SER A 118 5.00 9.24 -3.00
CA SER A 118 5.54 10.52 -3.44
C SER A 118 4.57 11.68 -3.19
N LEU A 119 3.29 11.48 -3.52
CA LEU A 119 2.23 12.46 -3.25
C LEU A 119 2.05 12.73 -1.76
N SER A 120 2.10 11.70 -0.92
CA SER A 120 1.96 11.82 0.53
C SER A 120 3.11 12.61 1.14
N GLU A 121 4.35 12.27 0.76
CA GLU A 121 5.54 12.99 1.23
C GLU A 121 5.51 14.46 0.80
N ARG A 122 5.09 14.75 -0.44
CA ARG A 122 4.87 16.14 -0.90
C ARG A 122 3.77 16.84 -0.12
N ALA A 123 2.67 16.17 0.19
CA ALA A 123 1.57 16.76 0.95
C ALA A 123 2.02 17.14 2.37
N PHE A 124 2.78 16.28 3.05
CA PHE A 124 3.35 16.59 4.37
C PHE A 124 4.38 17.72 4.31
N LEU A 125 5.24 17.75 3.29
CA LEU A 125 6.20 18.85 3.11
C LEU A 125 5.48 20.18 2.82
N HIS A 126 4.48 20.15 1.94
CA HIS A 126 3.63 21.29 1.64
C HIS A 126 2.89 21.78 2.89
N LEU A 127 2.43 20.88 3.75
CA LEU A 127 1.83 21.25 5.04
C LEU A 127 2.80 22.04 5.91
N GLN A 128 4.04 21.56 6.02
CA GLN A 128 5.07 22.25 6.81
C GLN A 128 5.37 23.65 6.25
N TRP A 129 5.42 23.80 4.93
CA TRP A 129 5.61 25.10 4.28
C TRP A 129 4.41 26.03 4.46
N LEU A 130 3.19 25.50 4.35
CA LEU A 130 1.96 26.26 4.57
C LEU A 130 1.94 26.84 5.99
N ILE A 131 2.24 26.02 7.01
CA ILE A 131 2.34 26.48 8.41
C ILE A 131 3.42 27.56 8.59
N ALA A 132 4.54 27.44 7.88
CA ALA A 132 5.64 28.40 8.00
C ALA A 132 5.32 29.74 7.31
N ALA A 133 4.64 29.71 6.16
CA ALA A 133 4.44 30.87 5.29
C ALA A 133 3.13 31.63 5.56
N ASP A 134 2.08 30.93 6.00
CA ASP A 134 0.75 31.51 6.19
C ASP A 134 0.44 31.68 7.70
N PRO A 135 0.32 32.93 8.20
CA PRO A 135 -0.01 33.20 9.60
C PRO A 135 -1.35 32.59 10.07
N ASP A 136 -2.34 32.50 9.19
CA ASP A 136 -3.64 31.90 9.54
C ASP A 136 -3.54 30.38 9.64
N ALA A 137 -2.80 29.74 8.73
CA ALA A 137 -2.49 28.32 8.85
C ALA A 137 -1.71 28.05 10.14
N LYS A 138 -0.69 28.85 10.43
CA LYS A 138 0.10 28.76 11.67
C LYS A 138 -0.78 28.85 12.91
N ARG A 139 -1.66 29.84 12.97
CA ARG A 139 -2.59 30.05 14.09
C ARG A 139 -3.52 28.86 14.27
N LYS A 140 -4.18 28.41 13.19
CA LYS A 140 -5.08 27.23 13.24
C LYS A 140 -4.37 25.96 13.73
N TRP A 141 -3.15 25.72 13.25
CA TRP A 141 -2.36 24.56 13.67
C TRP A 141 -1.87 24.67 15.12
N SER A 142 -1.54 25.88 15.58
CA SER A 142 -1.19 26.12 16.99
C SER A 142 -2.39 25.90 17.92
N GLU A 143 -3.57 26.37 17.53
CA GLU A 143 -4.84 26.11 18.25
C GLU A 143 -5.17 24.61 18.28
N ALA A 144 -5.00 23.91 17.16
CA ALA A 144 -5.17 22.46 17.08
C ALA A 144 -4.19 21.69 17.97
N PHE A 145 -2.90 22.07 17.92
CA PHE A 145 -1.87 21.51 18.79
C PHE A 145 -2.24 21.67 20.27
N ASN A 146 -2.80 22.81 20.67
CA ASN A 146 -3.25 23.04 22.04
C ASN A 146 -4.52 22.23 22.39
N SER A 147 -5.38 21.96 21.41
CA SER A 147 -6.62 21.20 21.60
C SER A 147 -6.41 19.68 21.69
N GLY A 148 -5.34 19.15 21.07
CA GLY A 148 -4.95 17.74 21.16
C GLY A 148 -4.99 16.98 19.82
N GLU A 149 -4.74 15.67 19.90
CA GLU A 149 -4.51 14.79 18.74
C GLU A 149 -5.65 14.87 17.71
N THR A 150 -6.90 14.74 18.14
CA THR A 150 -8.08 14.72 17.25
C THR A 150 -8.19 15.96 16.36
N GLN A 151 -7.84 17.15 16.87
CA GLN A 151 -7.94 18.36 16.06
C GLN A 151 -6.80 18.44 15.03
N CYS A 152 -5.60 17.99 15.39
CA CYS A 152 -4.48 17.84 14.45
C CYS A 152 -4.78 16.80 13.37
N GLU A 153 -5.36 15.66 13.75
CA GLU A 153 -5.80 14.60 12.83
C GLU A 153 -6.73 15.16 11.76
N LYS A 154 -7.79 15.88 12.17
CA LYS A 154 -8.78 16.47 11.26
C LYS A 154 -8.16 17.45 10.27
N LEU A 155 -7.31 18.36 10.75
CA LEU A 155 -6.63 19.34 9.88
C LEU A 155 -5.65 18.66 8.93
N GLY A 156 -4.88 17.68 9.44
CA GLY A 156 -3.95 16.91 8.65
C GLY A 156 -4.63 16.09 7.55
N ALA A 157 -5.73 15.43 7.89
CA ALA A 157 -6.52 14.65 6.95
C ALA A 157 -7.21 15.53 5.90
N ALA A 158 -7.76 16.68 6.29
CA ALA A 158 -8.32 17.65 5.34
C ALA A 158 -7.25 18.17 4.37
N HIS A 159 -6.04 18.43 4.86
CA HIS A 159 -4.92 18.83 4.01
C HIS A 159 -4.50 17.70 3.05
N LEU A 160 -4.38 16.46 3.53
CA LEU A 160 -4.08 15.30 2.67
C LEU A 160 -5.14 15.12 1.58
N LEU A 161 -6.41 15.37 1.90
CA LEU A 161 -7.51 15.30 0.95
C LEU A 161 -7.41 16.36 -0.15
N TRP A 162 -6.90 17.56 0.13
CA TRP A 162 -6.59 18.57 -0.90
C TRP A 162 -5.53 18.11 -1.90
N HIS A 163 -4.68 17.16 -1.51
CA HIS A 163 -3.72 16.50 -2.39
C HIS A 163 -4.29 15.23 -3.04
N GLY A 164 -5.58 14.96 -2.88
CA GLY A 164 -6.24 13.76 -3.40
C GLY A 164 -5.89 12.49 -2.62
N ILE A 165 -5.37 12.62 -1.40
CA ILE A 165 -5.04 11.48 -0.53
C ILE A 165 -6.07 11.35 0.57
N TYR A 166 -6.63 10.15 0.69
CA TYR A 166 -7.53 9.83 1.77
C TYR A 166 -6.78 9.29 2.99
N ALA A 167 -6.83 10.00 4.11
CA ALA A 167 -6.16 9.60 5.34
C ALA A 167 -7.14 8.93 6.31
N PHE A 168 -6.75 7.78 6.86
CA PHE A 168 -7.53 7.06 7.85
C PHE A 168 -6.65 6.56 8.99
N LYS A 169 -7.26 6.22 10.14
CA LYS A 169 -6.58 5.59 11.26
C LYS A 169 -7.21 4.25 11.64
N ALA A 170 -6.51 3.51 12.49
CA ALA A 170 -6.97 2.22 13.01
C ALA A 170 -7.77 2.39 14.30
N VAL A 171 -9.06 2.04 14.29
CA VAL A 171 -9.89 2.00 15.52
C VAL A 171 -10.50 0.62 15.65
N SER A 172 -10.14 -0.11 16.70
CA SER A 172 -10.61 -1.48 16.96
C SER A 172 -10.45 -2.41 15.74
N GLY A 173 -9.33 -2.26 15.04
CA GLY A 173 -9.00 -3.02 13.82
C GLY A 173 -9.72 -2.61 12.55
N ARG A 174 -10.49 -1.51 12.56
CA ARG A 174 -11.20 -0.98 11.39
C ARG A 174 -10.61 0.36 10.95
N ALA A 175 -10.76 0.68 9.67
CA ALA A 175 -10.42 1.99 9.14
C ALA A 175 -11.46 3.03 9.58
N THR A 176 -11.00 4.18 10.06
CA THR A 176 -11.85 5.33 10.40
C THR A 176 -11.32 6.57 9.71
N ASP A 177 -12.22 7.26 9.00
CA ASP A 177 -11.97 8.55 8.37
C ASP A 177 -11.52 9.56 9.43
N LEU A 178 -10.40 10.23 9.19
CA LEU A 178 -9.91 11.26 10.10
C LEU A 178 -10.62 12.60 9.97
N VAL A 179 -11.29 12.87 8.85
CA VAL A 179 -12.08 14.09 8.63
C VAL A 179 -13.46 13.96 9.27
N LEU A 180 -14.20 12.90 8.90
CA LEU A 180 -15.60 12.71 9.30
C LEU A 180 -15.76 11.84 10.56
N GLY A 181 -14.75 11.04 10.93
CA GLY A 181 -14.86 10.10 12.05
C GLY A 181 -15.71 8.86 11.76
N GLU A 182 -16.08 8.65 10.51
CA GLU A 182 -16.95 7.55 10.07
C GLU A 182 -16.15 6.46 9.34
N GLN A 183 -16.76 5.31 9.07
CA GLN A 183 -16.12 4.32 8.23
C GLN A 183 -16.09 4.81 6.77
N PRO A 184 -14.97 4.65 6.05
CA PRO A 184 -14.89 5.03 4.65
C PRO A 184 -15.92 4.24 3.84
N SER A 185 -16.77 4.94 3.08
CA SER A 185 -17.60 4.25 2.07
C SER A 185 -16.76 4.01 0.81
N THR A 186 -16.94 2.86 0.19
CA THR A 186 -16.18 2.48 -1.02
C THR A 186 -16.38 3.45 -2.19
N GLY A 187 -17.54 4.12 -2.25
CA GLY A 187 -17.84 5.15 -3.25
C GLY A 187 -17.00 6.42 -3.10
N SER A 188 -16.66 6.83 -1.89
CA SER A 188 -15.85 8.03 -1.63
C SER A 188 -14.38 7.86 -2.05
N LEU A 189 -13.85 6.64 -1.97
CA LEU A 189 -12.46 6.33 -2.29
C LEU A 189 -12.17 6.39 -3.80
N GLY A 190 -13.19 6.19 -4.64
CA GLY A 190 -13.06 6.23 -6.10
C GLY A 190 -12.60 7.57 -6.67
N PHE A 191 -12.74 8.65 -5.90
CA PHE A 191 -12.33 10.01 -6.29
C PHE A 191 -10.93 10.41 -5.80
N THR A 192 -10.24 9.50 -5.09
CA THR A 192 -8.94 9.77 -4.47
C THR A 192 -7.83 9.11 -5.30
N GLN A 193 -6.64 9.72 -5.30
CA GLN A 193 -5.46 9.14 -5.96
C GLN A 193 -4.96 7.91 -5.18
N GLY A 194 -5.13 7.93 -3.86
CA GLY A 194 -4.93 6.77 -3.00
C GLY A 194 -5.31 7.07 -1.56
N SER A 195 -5.21 6.05 -0.73
CA SER A 195 -5.45 6.16 0.72
C SER A 195 -4.20 5.78 1.52
N ILE A 196 -4.02 6.37 2.70
CA ILE A 196 -2.89 6.08 3.59
C ILE A 196 -3.36 5.94 5.03
N LEU A 197 -2.75 5.01 5.76
CA LEU A 197 -2.92 4.90 7.20
C LEU A 197 -1.99 5.90 7.88
N THR A 198 -2.57 6.78 8.69
CA THR A 198 -1.82 7.76 9.49
C THR A 198 -2.23 7.66 10.95
N GLU A 199 -1.24 7.61 11.86
CA GLU A 199 -1.46 7.80 13.29
C GLU A 199 -0.80 9.11 13.72
N TRP A 200 -1.56 9.97 14.40
CA TRP A 200 -1.11 11.30 14.78
C TRP A 200 -0.90 11.38 16.29
N LYS A 201 0.24 11.95 16.71
CA LYS A 201 0.59 12.18 18.11
C LYS A 201 1.01 13.61 18.35
N VAL A 202 0.68 14.15 19.51
CA VAL A 202 1.07 15.50 19.92
C VAL A 202 2.21 15.42 20.93
N ALA A 203 3.39 15.91 20.56
CA ALA A 203 4.56 15.96 21.42
C ALA A 203 4.59 17.25 22.24
N ARG A 204 4.43 17.12 23.56
CA ARG A 204 4.56 18.24 24.51
C ARG A 204 5.80 18.09 25.38
N SER A 205 5.89 16.97 26.11
CA SER A 205 6.96 16.69 27.07
C SER A 205 7.38 15.22 27.08
N GLN A 206 6.63 14.37 26.39
CA GLN A 206 6.93 12.95 26.25
C GLN A 206 8.15 12.74 25.35
N LYS A 207 8.89 11.66 25.63
CA LYS A 207 9.95 11.18 24.75
C LYS A 207 9.35 10.77 23.40
N ILE A 208 9.98 11.24 22.32
CA ILE A 208 9.49 11.03 20.95
C ILE A 208 9.43 9.54 20.63
N GLU A 209 10.38 8.76 21.14
CA GLU A 209 10.47 7.31 20.97
C GLU A 209 9.25 6.58 21.54
N ASN A 210 8.75 7.04 22.69
CA ASN A 210 7.56 6.46 23.31
C ASN A 210 6.31 6.78 22.49
N LEU A 211 6.17 8.03 22.03
CA LEU A 211 5.04 8.44 21.19
C LEU A 211 5.04 7.67 19.86
N ALA A 212 6.22 7.51 19.24
CA ALA A 212 6.39 6.73 18.03
C ALA A 212 6.02 5.26 18.24
N HIS A 213 6.51 4.65 19.33
CA HIS A 213 6.19 3.26 19.68
C HIS A 213 4.69 3.05 19.88
N ASP A 214 4.04 3.91 20.67
CA ASP A 214 2.60 3.81 20.93
C ASP A 214 1.78 3.94 19.63
N ALA A 215 2.18 4.86 18.75
CA ALA A 215 1.53 5.04 17.46
C ALA A 215 1.73 3.84 16.52
N VAL A 216 2.91 3.20 16.54
CA VAL A 216 3.15 1.95 15.80
C VAL A 216 2.22 0.85 16.30
N LEU A 217 2.09 0.66 17.62
CA LEU A 217 1.19 -0.35 18.20
C LEU A 217 -0.28 -0.09 17.83
N GLN A 218 -0.71 1.18 17.79
CA GLN A 218 -2.05 1.56 17.36
C GLN A 218 -2.27 1.27 15.87
N ALA A 219 -1.32 1.64 15.01
CA ALA A 219 -1.38 1.34 13.59
C ALA A 219 -1.38 -0.19 13.33
N GLU A 220 -0.66 -0.98 14.13
CA GLU A 220 -0.63 -2.45 14.05
C GLU A 220 -1.98 -3.10 14.28
N ALA A 221 -2.83 -2.50 15.12
CA ALA A 221 -4.19 -3.00 15.34
C ALA A 221 -4.99 -3.09 14.02
N TYR A 222 -4.63 -2.33 12.98
CA TYR A 222 -5.23 -2.46 11.65
C TYR A 222 -4.82 -3.78 10.97
N SER A 223 -5.75 -4.74 11.01
CA SER A 223 -5.58 -6.10 10.52
C SER A 223 -6.21 -6.37 9.14
N SER A 224 -7.02 -5.46 8.59
CA SER A 224 -7.86 -5.72 7.40
C SER A 224 -7.60 -4.74 6.25
N SER A 225 -7.60 -5.21 5.00
CA SER A 225 -7.52 -4.35 3.80
C SER A 225 -8.90 -3.82 3.39
N LEU A 226 -9.51 -2.96 4.21
CA LEU A 226 -10.90 -2.53 3.99
C LEU A 226 -11.10 -1.64 2.75
N LEU A 227 -10.02 -1.06 2.20
CA LEU A 227 -10.10 -0.03 1.16
C LEU A 227 -9.87 -0.56 -0.26
N GLY A 228 -10.14 -1.85 -0.51
CA GLY A 228 -10.08 -2.46 -1.84
C GLY A 228 -8.73 -2.29 -2.54
N GLY A 229 -7.65 -2.21 -1.75
CA GLY A 229 -6.28 -2.01 -2.23
C GLY A 229 -5.96 -0.66 -2.89
N THR A 230 -6.80 0.35 -2.66
CA THR A 230 -6.43 1.76 -2.93
C THR A 230 -5.48 2.34 -1.88
N GLU A 231 -5.28 1.60 -0.78
CA GLU A 231 -4.41 1.98 0.34
C GLU A 231 -2.94 1.68 0.08
N LEU A 232 -2.06 2.57 0.52
CA LEU A 232 -0.62 2.34 0.56
C LEU A 232 -0.32 1.24 1.58
N ARG A 233 0.07 0.08 1.08
CA ARG A 233 0.05 -1.16 1.87
C ARG A 233 1.27 -1.34 2.75
N THR A 234 2.42 -0.95 2.19
CA THR A 234 3.74 -1.21 2.75
C THR A 234 4.24 -0.06 3.61
N LEU A 235 3.60 1.10 3.57
CA LEU A 235 4.04 2.29 4.28
C LEU A 235 2.89 2.85 5.11
N ARG A 236 3.16 3.06 6.40
CA ARG A 236 2.24 3.67 7.36
C ARG A 236 2.91 4.91 7.93
N TYR A 237 2.16 5.98 8.10
CA TYR A 237 2.73 7.25 8.54
C TYR A 237 2.44 7.48 10.02
N ILE A 238 3.50 7.69 10.79
CA ILE A 238 3.44 8.10 12.18
C ILE A 238 3.79 9.59 12.22
N VAL A 239 2.76 10.42 12.40
CA VAL A 239 2.88 11.87 12.34
C VAL A 239 2.93 12.44 13.74
N ILE A 240 4.08 13.01 14.12
CA ILE A 240 4.27 13.66 15.41
C ILE A 240 4.21 15.17 15.22
N VAL A 241 3.17 15.78 15.79
CA VAL A 241 2.97 17.22 15.81
C VAL A 241 3.68 17.80 17.02
N SER A 242 4.52 18.81 16.82
CA SER A 242 5.31 19.45 17.88
C SER A 242 5.28 20.96 17.75
N GLN A 243 5.67 21.66 18.82
CA GLN A 243 5.79 23.11 18.76
C GLN A 243 6.91 23.53 17.79
N LYS A 244 8.11 22.94 17.95
CA LYS A 244 9.28 23.19 17.11
C LYS A 244 9.69 21.93 16.37
N LYS A 245 10.43 22.07 15.28
CA LYS A 245 10.93 20.92 14.53
C LYS A 245 11.85 20.04 15.38
N MET A 246 11.65 18.73 15.32
CA MET A 246 12.39 17.75 16.11
C MET A 246 13.05 16.72 15.20
N LEU A 247 14.14 16.10 15.69
CA LEU A 247 14.71 14.93 15.05
C LEU A 247 13.78 13.73 15.30
N MET A 248 13.37 13.07 14.22
CA MET A 248 12.50 11.90 14.30
C MET A 248 13.34 10.63 14.39
N PRO A 249 12.86 9.59 15.11
CA PRO A 249 13.48 8.28 15.07
C PRO A 249 13.49 7.74 13.64
N ALA A 250 14.44 6.86 13.35
CA ALA A 250 14.52 6.18 12.07
C ALA A 250 13.21 5.42 11.78
N ASP A 251 12.90 5.26 10.49
CA ASP A 251 11.76 4.47 10.06
C ASP A 251 11.85 3.03 10.61
N HIS A 252 10.72 2.50 11.07
CA HIS A 252 10.68 1.20 11.72
C HIS A 252 10.11 0.14 10.76
N PRO A 253 10.92 -0.81 10.25
CA PRO A 253 10.41 -1.92 9.45
C PRO A 253 9.86 -3.04 10.35
N ARG A 254 8.63 -3.50 10.09
CA ARG A 254 8.00 -4.60 10.81
C ARG A 254 6.93 -5.30 9.97
N ASP A 255 6.96 -6.62 9.92
CA ASP A 255 5.99 -7.49 9.19
C ASP A 255 5.78 -7.10 7.71
N GLY A 256 6.87 -6.73 7.03
CA GLY A 256 6.82 -6.31 5.61
C GLY A 256 6.16 -4.95 5.38
N ARG A 257 6.00 -4.15 6.45
CA ARG A 257 5.56 -2.76 6.44
C ARG A 257 6.68 -1.88 6.99
N VAL A 258 6.67 -0.62 6.59
CA VAL A 258 7.56 0.43 7.08
C VAL A 258 6.69 1.47 7.77
N TYR A 259 7.02 1.79 9.02
CA TYR A 259 6.41 2.88 9.75
C TYR A 259 7.31 4.10 9.61
N ARG A 260 6.84 5.05 8.80
CA ARG A 260 7.58 6.27 8.49
C ARG A 260 7.23 7.38 9.47
N HIS A 261 8.26 7.92 10.09
CA HIS A 261 8.12 8.97 11.09
C HIS A 261 8.20 10.35 10.44
N ILE A 262 7.16 11.16 10.65
CA ILE A 262 7.08 12.53 10.13
C ILE A 262 6.88 13.50 11.28
N ASN A 263 7.62 14.61 11.28
CA ASN A 263 7.38 15.70 12.20
C ASN A 263 6.62 16.84 11.50
N ILE A 264 5.57 17.35 12.14
CA ILE A 264 4.89 18.60 11.75
C ILE A 264 5.07 19.61 12.88
N ALA A 265 5.91 20.62 12.65
CA ALA A 265 6.12 21.70 13.60
C ALA A 265 5.06 22.79 13.39
N VAL A 266 4.34 23.17 14.45
CA VAL A 266 3.30 24.22 14.38
C VAL A 266 3.86 25.64 14.50
N GLU A 267 5.06 25.78 15.05
CA GLU A 267 5.80 27.04 15.11
C GLU A 267 7.24 26.85 14.61
N PRO A 268 7.45 26.46 13.34
CA PRO A 268 8.78 26.23 12.81
C PRO A 268 9.66 27.49 12.94
N ASP A 269 10.94 27.28 13.23
CA ASP A 269 11.91 28.37 13.24
C ASP A 269 12.25 28.77 11.80
N SER A 270 12.85 29.95 11.60
CA SER A 270 13.33 30.33 10.27
C SER A 270 14.41 29.36 9.80
N PRO A 271 14.57 29.13 8.48
CA PRO A 271 15.61 28.24 7.95
C PRO A 271 17.03 28.57 8.45
N SER A 272 17.32 29.86 8.66
CA SER A 272 18.59 30.36 9.19
C SER A 272 18.88 29.93 10.63
N VAL A 273 17.85 29.66 11.44
CA VAL A 273 17.97 29.20 12.82
C VAL A 273 17.86 27.68 12.90
N GLU A 274 17.00 27.11 12.05
CA GLU A 274 16.66 25.69 12.09
C GLU A 274 17.79 24.78 11.59
N ALA A 275 18.42 25.11 10.45
CA ALA A 275 19.45 24.26 9.85
C ALA A 275 20.68 24.04 10.75
N PRO A 276 21.25 25.07 11.41
CA PRO A 276 22.33 24.87 12.37
C PRO A 276 21.92 24.03 13.59
N ARG A 277 20.67 24.18 14.06
CA ARG A 277 20.15 23.46 15.22
C ARG A 277 19.99 21.97 14.93
N MET A 278 19.40 21.63 13.79
CA MET A 278 19.22 20.24 13.36
C MET A 278 20.57 19.54 13.14
N GLY A 279 21.51 20.18 12.45
CA GLY A 279 22.84 19.61 12.23
C GLY A 279 23.68 19.47 13.52
N ARG A 280 23.29 20.11 14.62
CA ARG A 280 23.88 19.86 15.95
C ARG A 280 23.23 18.66 16.62
N ALA A 281 21.91 18.56 16.57
CA ALA A 281 21.14 17.44 17.14
C ALA A 281 21.55 16.09 16.53
N GLU A 282 21.73 16.04 15.21
CA GLU A 282 22.18 14.83 14.49
C GLU A 282 23.59 14.37 14.87
N ARG A 283 24.47 15.29 15.30
CA ARG A 283 25.83 14.94 15.75
C ARG A 283 25.89 14.42 17.19
N THR A 284 24.82 14.63 17.95
CA THR A 284 24.72 14.26 19.37
C THR A 284 23.82 13.06 19.62
N ALA A 285 23.04 12.66 18.60
CA ALA A 285 22.22 11.45 18.59
C ALA A 285 23.05 10.25 18.11
#